data_AF-A0A2E1XQF2-F1
#
_entry.id   AF-A0A2E1XQF2-F1
#
_cell.length_a   1.000
_cell.length_b   1.000
_cell.length_c   1.000
_cell.angle_alpha   90.00
_cell.angle_beta   90.00
_cell.angle_gamma   90.00
#
_symmetry.space_group_name_H-M   'P 1'
#
loop_
_entity.id
_entity.type
_entity.pdbx_description
1 polymer ?
#
loop_
_entity_poly.entity_id
_entity_poly.type
_entity_poly.pdbx_seq_one_letter_code
_entity_poly.pdbx_strand_id
1 'polypeptide(L)'
;MKKQVILDLDHALIYSTYKEIDGLKLISKRKYLFLYHRPFLKDFLKFIETKYEIIFYTSSKIDYARWVVSTFKLNNKYEIFGRKYTKTIYSEYGITYKKSLEKIKKEFEYKVKVLDDRPDLWEENGVKLIDIKPWMGEHNDKELKIVKDIL
;
A
#
# COMPACT_ATOMS: atom_id res chain seq x y z
N MET A 1 20.40 5.40 -10.70
CA MET A 1 19.50 4.63 -9.79
C MET A 1 18.08 4.77 -10.28
N LYS A 2 17.24 3.77 -10.03
CA LYS A 2 15.82 3.84 -10.38
C LYS A 2 15.10 4.66 -9.30
N LYS A 3 14.14 5.51 -9.69
CA LYS A 3 13.39 6.33 -8.73
C LYS A 3 12.59 5.44 -7.79
N GLN A 4 12.36 5.89 -6.56
CA GLN A 4 11.55 5.14 -5.60
C GLN A 4 10.08 5.56 -5.67
N VAL A 5 9.19 4.61 -5.38
CA VAL A 5 7.76 4.86 -5.15
C VAL A 5 7.34 4.16 -3.87
N ILE A 6 6.50 4.82 -3.08
CA ILE A 6 5.91 4.23 -1.87
C ILE A 6 4.46 3.89 -2.15
N LEU A 7 4.06 2.67 -1.80
CA LEU A 7 2.71 2.16 -1.96
C LEU A 7 2.17 1.66 -0.62
N ASP A 8 0.97 2.09 -0.24
CA ASP A 8 0.22 1.46 0.85
C ASP A 8 -0.35 0.08 0.43
N LEU A 9 -0.93 -0.67 1.36
CA LEU A 9 -1.48 -2.00 1.15
C LEU A 9 -3.01 -2.02 1.31
N ASP A 10 -3.50 -1.89 2.55
CA ASP A 10 -4.90 -2.10 2.89
C ASP A 10 -5.77 -0.99 2.33
N HIS A 11 -6.85 -1.34 1.63
CA HIS A 11 -7.73 -0.44 0.87
C HIS A 11 -7.08 0.28 -0.32
N ALA A 12 -5.75 0.39 -0.39
CA ALA A 12 -5.04 0.90 -1.55
C ALA A 12 -4.84 -0.18 -2.65
N LEU A 13 -4.13 -1.26 -2.33
CA LEU A 13 -3.76 -2.33 -3.27
C LEU A 13 -4.52 -3.64 -3.05
N ILE A 14 -4.97 -3.89 -1.83
CA ILE A 14 -5.67 -5.10 -1.43
C ILE A 14 -6.83 -4.77 -0.51
N TYR A 15 -7.67 -5.77 -0.27
CA TYR A 15 -8.62 -5.75 0.83
C TYR A 15 -8.49 -7.05 1.62
N SER A 16 -8.32 -6.94 2.93
CA SER A 16 -8.38 -8.07 3.84
C SER A 16 -9.56 -7.93 4.79
N THR A 17 -10.29 -9.02 4.99
CA THR A 17 -11.54 -8.99 5.77
C THR A 17 -11.78 -10.32 6.49
N TYR A 18 -12.63 -10.29 7.51
CA TYR A 18 -13.03 -11.48 8.26
C TYR A 18 -14.17 -12.26 7.62
N LYS A 19 -14.76 -11.73 6.54
CA LYS A 19 -15.86 -12.34 5.80
C LYS A 19 -15.46 -12.57 4.36
N GLU A 20 -15.80 -13.74 3.81
CA GLU A 20 -15.63 -14.00 2.39
C GLU A 20 -16.52 -13.07 1.55
N ILE A 21 -16.00 -12.61 0.41
CA ILE A 21 -16.71 -11.71 -0.51
C ILE A 21 -17.12 -12.51 -1.74
N ASP A 22 -18.43 -12.62 -1.93
CA ASP A 22 -19.01 -13.35 -3.06
C ASP A 22 -18.60 -12.72 -4.39
N GLY A 23 -18.24 -13.60 -5.34
CA GLY A 23 -17.83 -13.23 -6.69
C GLY A 23 -16.37 -12.74 -6.80
N LEU A 24 -15.65 -12.55 -5.69
CA LEU A 24 -14.22 -12.21 -5.74
C LEU A 24 -13.35 -13.45 -5.59
N LYS A 25 -12.28 -13.51 -6.38
CA LYS A 25 -11.27 -14.56 -6.27
C LYS A 25 -10.48 -14.39 -4.97
N LEU A 26 -10.66 -15.32 -4.03
CA LEU A 26 -9.80 -15.41 -2.85
C LEU A 26 -8.34 -15.64 -3.27
N ILE A 27 -7.43 -14.78 -2.82
CA ILE A 27 -6.01 -14.86 -3.14
C ILE A 27 -5.24 -15.67 -2.10
N SER A 28 -5.54 -15.41 -0.83
CA SER A 28 -4.91 -16.10 0.29
C SER A 28 -5.81 -16.02 1.52
N LYS A 29 -5.59 -16.92 2.48
CA LYS A 29 -6.26 -16.90 3.77
C LYS A 29 -5.23 -17.10 4.88
N ARG A 30 -5.32 -16.30 5.93
CA ARG A 30 -4.49 -16.45 7.14
C ARG A 30 -5.37 -16.37 8.38
N LYS A 31 -5.53 -17.50 9.06
CA LYS A 31 -6.50 -17.65 10.16
C LYS A 31 -7.90 -17.24 9.68
N TYR A 32 -8.46 -16.18 10.24
CA TYR A 32 -9.78 -15.65 9.91
C TYR A 32 -9.76 -14.56 8.83
N LEU A 33 -8.58 -14.16 8.32
CA LEU A 33 -8.46 -13.12 7.30
C LEU A 33 -8.48 -13.72 5.90
N PHE A 34 -9.43 -13.27 5.09
CA PHE A 34 -9.53 -13.49 3.65
C PHE A 34 -8.86 -12.32 2.94
N LEU A 35 -7.97 -12.59 1.99
CA LEU A 35 -7.21 -11.59 1.24
C LEU A 35 -7.65 -11.57 -0.22
N TYR A 36 -7.96 -10.37 -0.70
CA TYR A 36 -8.33 -10.09 -2.08
C TYR A 36 -7.38 -9.05 -2.68
N HIS A 37 -7.00 -9.24 -3.95
CA HIS A 37 -6.28 -8.23 -4.71
C HIS A 37 -7.27 -7.25 -5.33
N ARG A 38 -6.95 -5.95 -5.24
CA ARG A 38 -7.72 -4.94 -5.96
C ARG A 38 -7.67 -5.21 -7.47
N PRO A 39 -8.77 -4.98 -8.22
CA PRO A 39 -8.76 -5.14 -9.66
C PRO A 39 -7.57 -4.44 -10.32
N PHE A 40 -6.95 -5.13 -11.29
CA PHE A 40 -5.77 -4.66 -12.04
C PHE A 40 -4.45 -4.59 -11.25
N LEU A 41 -4.38 -5.07 -10.00
CA LEU A 41 -3.14 -5.03 -9.20
C LEU A 41 -1.92 -5.64 -9.89
N LYS A 42 -2.08 -6.81 -10.55
CA LYS A 42 -0.98 -7.49 -11.23
C LYS A 42 -0.37 -6.63 -12.35
N ASP A 43 -1.22 -6.04 -13.19
CA ASP A 43 -0.78 -5.20 -14.31
C ASP A 43 -0.20 -3.87 -13.80
N PHE A 44 -0.79 -3.31 -12.75
CA PHE A 44 -0.29 -2.14 -12.06
C PHE A 44 1.13 -2.37 -11.54
N LEU A 45 1.36 -3.40 -10.72
CA LEU A 45 2.67 -3.68 -10.15
C LEU A 45 3.72 -3.99 -11.24
N LYS A 46 3.35 -4.77 -12.27
CA LYS A 46 4.26 -5.05 -13.40
C LYS A 46 4.71 -3.75 -14.08
N PHE A 47 3.80 -2.81 -14.30
CA PHE A 47 4.14 -1.50 -14.86
C PHE A 47 5.03 -0.68 -13.93
N ILE A 48 4.66 -0.59 -12.65
CA ILE A 48 5.42 0.15 -11.64
C ILE A 48 6.84 -0.40 -11.52
N GLU A 49 7.02 -1.72 -11.54
CA GLU A 49 8.33 -2.39 -11.52
C GLU A 49 9.21 -2.01 -12.71
N THR A 50 8.67 -1.55 -13.84
CA THR A 50 9.48 -1.06 -14.97
C THR A 50 10.04 0.34 -14.72
N LYS A 51 9.38 1.17 -13.90
CA LYS A 51 9.72 2.58 -13.68
C LYS A 51 10.37 2.87 -12.33
N TYR A 52 9.98 2.14 -11.29
CA TYR A 52 10.34 2.42 -9.90
C TYR A 52 10.99 1.24 -9.17
N GLU A 53 11.79 1.56 -8.15
CA GLU A 53 12.05 0.69 -7.00
C GLU A 53 10.88 0.82 -6.02
N ILE A 54 10.24 -0.30 -5.69
CA ILE A 54 9.01 -0.30 -4.88
C ILE A 54 9.34 -0.39 -3.40
N ILE A 55 8.68 0.47 -2.62
CA ILE A 55 8.66 0.43 -1.17
C ILE A 55 7.21 0.28 -0.72
N PHE A 56 6.89 -0.77 0.02
CA PHE A 56 5.60 -0.89 0.68
C PHE A 56 5.66 -0.25 2.05
N TYR A 57 4.75 0.67 2.35
CA TYR A 57 4.68 1.31 3.67
C TYR A 57 3.26 1.34 4.21
N THR A 58 2.99 0.49 5.20
CA THR A 58 1.67 0.29 5.79
C THR A 58 1.63 0.61 7.28
N SER A 59 0.46 1.02 7.77
CA SER A 59 0.13 1.11 9.19
C SER A 59 -0.12 -0.26 9.84
N SER A 60 -0.11 -1.35 9.06
CA SER A 60 -0.27 -2.73 9.53
C SER A 60 1.03 -3.33 10.09
N LYS A 61 0.92 -4.41 10.88
CA LYS A 61 2.11 -5.10 11.44
C LYS A 61 2.96 -5.70 10.32
N ILE A 62 4.28 -5.77 10.53
CA ILE A 62 5.24 -6.20 9.50
C ILE A 62 5.02 -7.66 9.05
N ASP A 63 4.57 -8.53 9.94
CA ASP A 63 4.28 -9.93 9.62
C ASP A 63 3.03 -10.08 8.75
N TYR A 64 2.03 -9.22 8.93
CA TYR A 64 0.88 -9.11 8.05
C TYR A 64 1.32 -8.58 6.67
N ALA A 65 2.08 -7.48 6.64
CA ALA A 65 2.54 -6.86 5.40
C ALA A 65 3.37 -7.84 4.53
N ARG A 66 4.26 -8.62 5.17
CA ARG A 66 5.04 -9.67 4.48
C ARG A 66 4.16 -10.76 3.88
N TRP A 67 3.13 -11.19 4.59
CA TRP A 67 2.17 -12.16 4.06
C TRP A 67 1.45 -11.61 2.83
N VAL A 68 0.93 -10.39 2.90
CA VAL A 68 0.29 -9.72 1.76
C VAL A 68 1.23 -9.61 0.57
N VAL A 69 2.40 -9.00 0.74
CA VAL A 69 3.35 -8.74 -0.36
C VAL A 69 3.86 -10.04 -1.00
N SER A 70 3.94 -11.14 -0.25
CA SER A 70 4.33 -12.46 -0.80
C SER A 70 3.36 -13.00 -1.88
N THR A 71 2.14 -12.47 -1.91
CA THR A 71 1.12 -12.83 -2.91
C THR A 71 1.27 -12.05 -4.22
N PHE A 72 2.05 -10.97 -4.25
CA PHE A 72 2.19 -10.09 -5.42
C PHE A 72 3.09 -10.67 -6.51
N LYS A 73 3.97 -11.61 -6.17
CA LYS A 73 4.90 -12.27 -7.11
C LYS A 73 5.73 -11.26 -7.92
N LEU A 74 6.30 -10.28 -7.23
CA LEU A 74 7.18 -9.25 -7.79
C LEU A 74 8.46 -9.88 -8.36
N ASN A 75 8.97 -9.29 -9.43
CA ASN A 75 10.19 -9.73 -10.12
C ASN A 75 11.42 -8.99 -9.60
N ASN A 76 11.24 -7.75 -9.14
CA ASN A 76 12.30 -6.88 -8.67
C ASN A 76 12.38 -6.87 -7.14
N LYS A 77 13.51 -6.38 -6.62
CA LYS A 77 13.68 -6.15 -5.19
C LYS A 77 12.72 -5.06 -4.72
N TYR A 78 12.21 -5.21 -3.51
CA TYR A 78 11.33 -4.27 -2.83
C TYR A 78 11.65 -4.23 -1.33
N GLU A 79 11.24 -3.16 -0.67
CA GLU A 79 11.32 -3.01 0.78
C GLU A 79 9.93 -2.98 1.42
N ILE A 80 9.81 -3.35 2.70
CA ILE A 80 8.56 -3.31 3.44
C ILE A 80 8.78 -2.62 4.79
N PHE A 81 8.04 -1.53 5.01
CA PHE A 81 7.93 -0.83 6.28
C PHE A 81 6.52 -1.01 6.84
N GLY A 82 6.44 -1.59 8.03
CA GLY A 82 5.17 -1.74 8.77
C GLY A 82 5.01 -0.71 9.87
N ARG A 83 3.93 -0.84 10.65
CA ARG A 83 3.51 0.01 11.77
C ARG A 83 4.63 0.54 12.67
N LYS A 84 5.66 -0.27 12.96
CA LYS A 84 6.77 0.14 13.85
C LYS A 84 7.54 1.38 13.35
N TYR A 85 7.42 1.70 12.06
CA TYR A 85 8.01 2.90 11.46
C TYR A 85 7.03 4.09 11.48
N THR A 86 5.80 3.94 11.95
CA THR A 86 4.85 5.06 12.04
C THR A 86 4.99 5.78 13.39
N LYS A 87 4.50 7.02 13.45
CA LYS A 87 4.22 7.71 14.72
C LYS A 87 2.81 7.34 15.16
N THR A 88 2.69 6.73 16.33
CA THR A 88 1.37 6.46 16.94
C THR A 88 0.76 7.76 17.44
N ILE A 89 -0.50 8.00 17.07
CA ILE A 89 -1.30 9.14 17.53
C ILE A 89 -2.50 8.57 18.31
N TYR A 90 -2.73 9.11 19.50
CA TYR A 90 -3.86 8.77 20.35
C TYR A 90 -4.85 9.92 20.32
N SER A 91 -6.13 9.61 20.11
CA SER A 91 -7.23 10.57 20.09
C SER A 91 -8.47 9.98 20.76
N GLU A 92 -9.49 10.80 20.98
CA GLU A 92 -10.82 10.34 21.43
C GLU A 92 -11.48 9.35 20.44
N TYR A 93 -11.10 9.42 19.15
CA TYR A 93 -11.58 8.53 18.09
C TYR A 93 -10.72 7.26 17.93
N GLY A 94 -9.75 7.04 18.82
CA GLY A 94 -8.88 5.87 18.83
C GLY A 94 -7.45 6.15 18.38
N ILE A 95 -6.77 5.09 17.93
CA ILE A 95 -5.35 5.09 17.59
C ILE A 95 -5.17 5.16 16.08
N THR A 96 -4.40 6.15 15.62
CA THR A 96 -3.95 6.26 14.22
C THR A 96 -2.43 6.19 14.13
N TYR A 97 -1.94 6.00 12.90
CA TYR A 97 -0.53 5.75 12.62
C TYR A 97 -0.06 6.67 11.51
N LYS A 98 0.67 7.73 11.87
CA LYS A 98 1.17 8.73 10.92
C LYS A 98 2.48 8.27 10.28
N LYS A 99 2.54 8.26 8.95
CA LYS A 99 3.70 7.87 8.15
C LYS A 99 4.54 9.10 7.80
N SER A 100 5.85 8.91 7.70
CA SER A 100 6.78 9.94 7.22
C SER A 100 8.05 9.31 6.67
N LEU A 101 8.75 10.05 5.78
CA LEU A 101 10.06 9.62 5.27
C LEU A 101 11.11 9.58 6.38
N GLU A 102 11.10 10.53 7.33
CA GLU A 102 12.07 10.58 8.44
C GLU A 102 12.14 9.29 9.27
N LYS A 103 11.02 8.57 9.36
CA LYS A 103 10.97 7.31 10.08
C LYS A 103 11.60 6.16 9.33
N ILE A 104 11.65 6.26 8.00
CA ILE A 104 12.44 5.37 7.16
C ILE A 104 13.84 5.97 7.14
N LYS A 105 14.75 5.43 7.95
CA LYS A 105 16.13 5.93 8.11
C LYS A 105 16.98 5.68 6.85
N LYS A 106 16.58 6.26 5.72
CA LYS A 106 17.13 6.12 4.37
C LYS A 106 17.02 7.47 3.66
N GLU A 107 17.93 7.71 2.73
CA GLU A 107 17.84 8.85 1.82
C GLU A 107 16.84 8.56 0.69
N PHE A 108 16.06 9.59 0.37
CA PHE A 108 15.06 9.59 -0.67
C PHE A 108 15.35 10.71 -1.65
N GLU A 109 15.02 10.49 -2.92
CA GLU A 109 14.94 11.62 -3.86
C GLU A 109 13.86 12.60 -3.40
N TYR A 110 14.07 13.89 -3.62
CA TYR A 110 13.06 14.90 -3.29
C TYR A 110 11.76 14.65 -4.09
N LYS A 111 10.61 14.71 -3.40
CA LYS A 111 9.26 14.44 -3.94
C LYS A 111 9.02 13.00 -4.36
N VAL A 112 9.34 12.04 -3.49
CA VAL A 112 8.95 10.63 -3.67
C VAL A 112 7.43 10.53 -3.84
N LYS A 113 6.98 9.84 -4.88
CA LYS A 113 5.55 9.60 -5.07
C LYS A 113 5.06 8.56 -4.07
N VAL A 114 3.96 8.86 -3.41
CA VAL A 114 3.31 8.01 -2.40
C VAL A 114 1.87 7.78 -2.83
N LEU A 115 1.47 6.52 -3.00
CA LEU A 115 0.08 6.13 -3.24
C LEU A 115 -0.52 5.58 -1.94
N ASP A 116 -1.56 6.23 -1.43
CA ASP A 116 -2.18 5.90 -0.14
C ASP A 116 -3.66 6.31 -0.15
N ASP A 117 -4.53 5.52 0.48
CA ASP A 117 -5.96 5.86 0.64
C ASP A 117 -6.21 6.80 1.83
N ARG A 118 -5.17 7.03 2.65
CA ARG A 118 -5.16 7.93 3.80
C ARG A 118 -4.00 8.94 3.70
N PRO A 119 -3.98 9.80 2.66
CA PRO A 119 -2.96 10.84 2.53
C PRO A 119 -2.96 11.80 3.73
N ASP A 120 -4.09 11.96 4.43
CA ASP A 120 -4.21 12.72 5.67
C ASP A 120 -3.32 12.18 6.82
N LEU A 121 -2.89 10.93 6.75
CA LEU A 121 -2.00 10.29 7.72
C LEU A 121 -0.52 10.34 7.32
N TRP A 122 -0.14 11.23 6.42
CA TRP A 122 1.26 11.45 6.02
C TRP A 122 1.81 12.80 6.50
N GLU A 123 3.11 12.82 6.79
CA GLU A 123 3.89 14.07 6.77
C GLU A 123 4.26 14.39 5.31
N GLU A 124 3.99 15.62 4.87
CA GLU A 124 4.15 16.02 3.45
C GLU A 124 5.61 16.35 3.05
N ASN A 125 6.53 16.44 4.02
CA ASN A 125 7.91 16.80 3.76
C ASN A 125 8.60 15.78 2.84
N GLY A 126 8.94 16.23 1.63
CA GLY A 126 9.70 15.44 0.66
C GLY A 126 8.88 14.41 -0.11
N VAL A 127 7.56 14.38 0.03
CA VAL A 127 6.67 13.46 -0.70
C VAL A 127 5.75 14.19 -1.67
N LYS A 128 5.29 13.49 -2.70
CA LYS A 128 4.14 13.85 -3.51
C LYS A 128 3.06 12.81 -3.25
N LEU A 129 2.06 13.17 -2.44
CA LEU A 129 0.93 12.31 -2.13
C LEU A 129 0.02 12.17 -3.36
N ILE A 130 -0.37 10.94 -3.66
CA ILE A 130 -1.34 10.58 -4.69
C ILE A 130 -2.45 9.84 -3.96
N ASP A 131 -3.59 10.51 -3.87
CA ASP A 131 -4.79 9.95 -3.27
C ASP A 131 -5.35 8.83 -4.15
N ILE A 132 -5.80 7.76 -3.53
CA ILE A 132 -6.54 6.69 -4.18
C ILE A 132 -7.75 6.35 -3.33
N LYS A 133 -8.92 6.22 -3.96
CA LYS A 133 -10.12 5.84 -3.21
C LYS A 133 -9.91 4.48 -2.52
N PRO A 134 -10.37 4.31 -1.28
CA PRO A 134 -10.30 3.03 -0.61
C PRO A 134 -11.11 1.98 -1.38
N TRP A 135 -10.63 0.75 -1.40
CA TRP A 135 -11.30 -0.40 -2.00
C TRP A 135 -11.61 -1.46 -0.95
N MET A 136 -12.87 -1.87 -0.89
CA MET A 136 -13.43 -2.81 0.07
C MET A 136 -14.08 -4.02 -0.60
N GLY A 137 -13.74 -4.28 -1.87
CA GLY A 137 -14.24 -5.42 -2.63
C GLY A 137 -15.20 -5.06 -3.76
N GLU A 138 -15.28 -3.80 -4.17
CA GLU A 138 -16.11 -3.35 -5.28
C GLU A 138 -15.65 -4.01 -6.59
N HIS A 139 -16.55 -4.75 -7.25
CA HIS A 139 -16.27 -5.51 -8.48
C HIS A 139 -15.88 -4.64 -9.68
N ASN A 140 -16.40 -3.42 -9.74
CA ASN A 140 -16.21 -2.50 -10.87
C ASN A 140 -15.08 -1.48 -10.65
N ASP A 141 -14.25 -1.67 -9.62
CA ASP A 141 -13.13 -0.77 -9.33
C ASP A 141 -12.14 -0.71 -10.49
N LYS A 142 -11.69 0.50 -10.83
CA LYS A 142 -10.70 0.77 -11.88
C LYS A 142 -9.61 1.73 -11.42
N GLU A 143 -9.54 2.04 -10.13
CA GLU A 143 -8.69 3.13 -9.62
C GLU A 143 -7.20 2.84 -9.88
N LEU A 144 -6.76 1.58 -9.76
CA LEU A 144 -5.38 1.20 -10.11
C LEU A 144 -5.03 1.42 -11.59
N LYS A 145 -5.99 1.45 -12.51
CA LYS A 145 -5.73 1.83 -13.90
C LYS A 145 -5.51 3.34 -14.03
N ILE A 146 -6.25 4.14 -13.26
CA ILE A 146 -6.22 5.61 -13.30
C ILE A 146 -4.93 6.12 -12.69
N VAL A 147 -4.60 5.71 -11.46
CA VAL A 147 -3.42 6.21 -10.74
C VAL A 147 -2.09 5.77 -11.38
N LYS A 148 -2.11 4.66 -12.13
CA LYS A 148 -0.95 4.18 -12.91
C LYS A 148 -0.40 5.25 -13.85
N ASP A 149 -1.26 6.07 -14.45
CA ASP A 149 -0.83 7.08 -15.43
C ASP A 149 -0.32 8.37 -14.76
N ILE A 150 -0.60 8.53 -13.45
CA ILE A 150 -0.14 9.65 -12.61
C ILE A 150 1.22 9.31 -11.95
N LEU A 151 1.52 8.01 -11.80
CA LEU A 151 2.80 7.44 -11.38
C LEU A 151 3.80 7.34 -12.55
#